data_AF-A0A2G9XBW8-F1
#
_entry.id   AF-A0A2G9XBW8-F1
#
_cell.length_a   1.000
_cell.length_b   1.000
_cell.length_c   1.000
_cell.angle_alpha   90.00
_cell.angle_beta   90.00
_cell.angle_gamma   90.00
#
_symmetry.space_group_name_H-M   'P 1'
#
loop_
_entity.id
_entity.type
_entity.pdbx_description
1 polymer ?
#
loop_
_entity_poly.entity_id
_entity_poly.type
_entity_poly.pdbx_seq_one_letter_code
_entity_poly.pdbx_strand_id
1 'polypeptide(L)'
;MINKNKSERVHVIKRETERRGQLAANPFYASRVTDVLNPKSILTDKLLREALGFKVSDISPINEKNILVEGVFDRDILHLVNGKYQIVDLNETSIISCGRASDVSKHAALYKGNDLKVVCLYDSDTAGKSSCNSNDKVTNNEKRQIRDFARQKENETIEDLLPDKMFSEALAEWMKKWNITSTQPIKRPRMEQIGKHFEEDKKVEMKHSLEDVLLSHTRQEIKASNDFDVFKSILEDLKNRLK
;
A
#
# COMPACT_ATOMS: atom_id res chain seq x y z
N MET A 1 6.33 16.78 16.09
CA MET A 1 6.60 15.89 14.94
C MET A 1 5.52 14.82 14.90
N ILE A 2 4.82 14.65 13.78
CA ILE A 2 3.71 13.68 13.65
C ILE A 2 4.30 12.27 13.66
N ASN A 3 3.77 11.39 14.50
CA ASN A 3 4.18 10.00 14.53
C ASN A 3 3.58 9.24 13.35
N LYS A 4 4.39 8.96 12.31
CA LYS A 4 3.95 8.23 11.11
C LYS A 4 3.47 6.80 11.42
N ASN A 5 3.89 6.23 12.56
CA ASN A 5 3.42 4.91 13.01
C ASN A 5 2.00 4.93 13.57
N LYS A 6 1.44 6.12 13.87
CA LYS A 6 0.12 6.28 14.48
C LYS A 6 -0.65 7.44 13.83
N SER A 7 -0.73 7.41 12.50
CA SER A 7 -1.40 8.48 11.72
C SER A 7 -2.87 8.67 12.11
N GLU A 8 -3.52 7.65 12.66
CA GLU A 8 -4.89 7.67 13.16
C GLU A 8 -5.09 8.53 14.43
N ARG A 9 -4.01 8.93 15.10
CA ARG A 9 -4.06 9.76 16.32
C ARG A 9 -4.06 11.26 16.05
N VAL A 10 -4.07 11.66 14.79
CA VAL A 10 -4.21 13.07 14.42
C VAL A 10 -5.69 13.38 14.29
N HIS A 11 -6.16 14.34 15.07
CA HIS A 11 -7.55 14.80 15.04
C HIS A 11 -7.63 16.14 14.30
N VAL A 12 -8.63 16.28 13.43
CA VAL A 12 -8.97 17.57 12.82
C VAL A 12 -10.08 18.21 13.65
N ILE A 13 -9.86 19.46 14.05
CA ILE A 13 -10.85 20.25 14.77
C ILE A 13 -11.49 21.18 13.75
N LYS A 14 -12.79 20.99 13.49
CA LYS A 14 -13.56 21.90 12.65
C LYS A 14 -14.25 22.92 13.54
N ARG A 15 -14.11 24.20 13.18
CA ARG A 15 -14.95 25.27 13.75
C ARG A 15 -16.22 25.33 12.94
N GLU A 16 -17.34 25.04 13.59
CA GLU A 16 -18.66 25.16 13.00
C GLU A 16 -19.42 26.29 13.68
N THR A 17 -20.14 27.08 12.89
CA THR A 17 -20.96 28.16 13.41
C THR A 17 -22.26 27.58 13.93
N GLU A 18 -22.46 27.63 15.25
CA GLU A 18 -23.71 27.22 15.87
C GLU A 18 -24.56 28.44 16.22
N ARG A 19 -25.88 28.30 16.03
CA ARG A 19 -26.88 29.26 16.50
C ARG A 19 -27.72 28.57 17.57
N ARG A 20 -27.74 29.12 18.78
CA ARG A 20 -28.66 28.65 19.83
C ARG A 20 -30.07 29.14 19.50
N GLY A 21 -30.91 28.26 18.97
CA GLY A 21 -32.30 28.58 18.61
C GLY A 21 -32.43 29.47 17.38
N GLN A 22 -33.67 29.59 16.88
CA GLN A 22 -33.99 30.29 15.63
C GLN A 22 -33.78 31.82 15.66
N LEU A 23 -33.39 32.40 16.81
CA LEU A 23 -33.37 33.86 17.04
C LEU A 23 -32.10 34.41 17.73
N ALA A 24 -30.99 33.64 17.80
CA ALA A 24 -29.76 34.19 18.36
C ALA A 24 -29.05 35.12 17.35
N ALA A 25 -29.06 36.42 17.64
CA ALA A 25 -28.42 37.48 16.84
C ALA A 25 -26.89 37.37 16.75
N ASN A 26 -26.26 36.62 17.67
CA ASN A 26 -24.81 36.43 17.70
C ASN A 26 -24.47 34.95 17.52
N PRO A 27 -23.95 34.54 16.34
CA PRO A 27 -23.42 33.20 16.16
C PRO A 27 -22.19 32.99 17.06
N PHE A 28 -22.02 31.79 17.61
CA PHE A 28 -20.78 31.38 18.26
C PHE A 28 -20.15 30.22 17.51
N TYR A 29 -18.83 30.08 17.59
CA TYR A 29 -18.11 28.99 16.96
C TYR A 29 -17.96 27.84 17.97
N ALA A 30 -18.59 26.70 17.69
CA ALA A 30 -18.31 25.47 18.40
C ALA A 30 -17.11 24.79 17.73
N SER A 31 -16.13 24.35 18.53
CA SER A 31 -15.03 23.51 18.03
C SER A 31 -15.44 22.07 18.24
N ARG A 32 -15.71 21.35 17.16
CA ARG A 32 -16.04 19.92 17.21
C ARG A 32 -14.83 19.13 16.73
N VAL A 33 -14.42 18.15 17.53
CA VAL A 33 -13.50 17.12 17.07
C VAL A 33 -14.30 16.27 16.09
N THR A 34 -13.99 16.38 14.80
CA THR A 34 -14.55 15.48 13.79
C THR A 34 -13.67 14.24 13.78
N ASP A 35 -14.15 13.17 14.40
CA ASP A 35 -13.43 11.91 14.42
C ASP A 35 -13.48 11.21 13.06
N VAL A 36 -12.32 10.63 12.75
CA VAL A 36 -11.95 9.84 11.58
C VAL A 36 -11.75 10.67 10.31
N LEU A 37 -10.55 11.24 10.21
CA LEU A 37 -9.93 11.46 8.90
C LEU A 37 -10.10 10.19 8.07
N ASN A 38 -10.74 10.32 6.90
CA ASN A 38 -10.77 9.25 5.92
C ASN A 38 -9.29 8.87 5.62
N PRO A 39 -8.90 7.58 5.57
CA PRO A 39 -7.49 7.18 5.43
C PRO A 39 -6.76 7.66 4.16
N LYS A 40 -7.45 8.38 3.27
CA LYS A 40 -6.85 9.33 2.32
C LYS A 40 -6.50 10.64 3.07
N SER A 41 -5.86 10.51 4.22
CA SER A 41 -4.42 10.68 4.44
C SER A 41 -4.02 12.14 4.55
N ILE A 42 -3.61 12.50 5.77
CA ILE A 42 -2.89 13.73 6.09
C ILE A 42 -1.67 13.93 5.19
N LEU A 43 -1.14 12.85 4.61
CA LEU A 43 -0.01 12.87 3.68
C LEU A 43 -0.45 13.14 2.24
N THR A 44 -1.73 12.97 1.90
CA THR A 44 -2.29 13.26 0.56
C THR A 44 -3.08 14.57 0.50
N ASP A 45 -3.64 15.04 1.61
CA ASP A 45 -4.39 16.30 1.67
C ASP A 45 -3.45 17.51 1.65
N LYS A 46 -3.42 18.23 0.51
CA LYS A 46 -2.53 19.38 0.30
C LYS A 46 -2.72 20.50 1.34
N LEU A 47 -3.97 20.79 1.71
CA LEU A 47 -4.32 21.88 2.62
C LEU A 47 -3.90 21.54 4.06
N LEU A 48 -4.13 20.30 4.49
CA LEU A 48 -3.74 19.84 5.81
C LEU A 48 -2.21 19.80 5.96
N ARG A 49 -1.48 19.48 4.88
CA ARG A 49 -0.02 19.46 4.84
C ARG A 49 0.60 20.85 4.96
N GLU A 50 0.08 21.81 4.22
CA GLU A 50 0.55 23.20 4.31
C GLU A 50 0.31 23.78 5.71
N ALA A 51 -0.86 23.48 6.31
CA ALA A 51 -1.20 23.93 7.67
C ALA A 51 -0.34 23.29 8.78
N LEU A 52 0.18 22.08 8.55
CA LEU A 52 1.07 21.36 9.49
C LEU A 52 2.56 21.67 9.27
N GLY A 53 2.89 22.56 8.33
CA GLY A 53 4.26 23.02 8.09
C GLY A 53 5.12 22.09 7.23
N PHE A 54 4.52 21.15 6.48
CA PHE A 54 5.26 20.32 5.53
C PHE A 54 5.83 21.19 4.40
N LYS A 55 7.15 21.18 4.20
CA LYS A 55 7.81 21.80 3.03
C LYS A 55 7.89 20.79 1.89
N VAL A 56 8.11 21.27 0.64
CA VAL A 56 8.29 20.42 -0.55
C VAL A 56 9.38 19.35 -0.39
N SER A 57 10.37 19.59 0.46
CA SER A 57 11.41 18.61 0.84
C SER A 57 10.92 17.50 1.79
N ASP A 58 9.92 17.77 2.63
CA ASP A 58 9.26 16.77 3.50
C ASP A 58 8.26 15.90 2.70
N ILE A 59 8.07 16.21 1.41
CA ILE A 59 7.20 15.50 0.44
C ILE A 59 7.94 14.34 -0.20
N SER A 60 9.27 14.26 -0.09
CA SER A 60 9.96 13.08 -0.56
C SER A 60 9.50 11.91 0.29
N PRO A 61 8.88 10.86 -0.28
CA PRO A 61 8.54 9.64 0.46
C PRO A 61 9.83 8.88 0.81
N ILE A 62 10.96 9.55 0.98
CA ILE A 62 12.29 9.01 1.09
C ILE A 62 12.78 9.33 2.49
N ASN A 63 13.18 8.28 3.21
CA ASN A 63 13.87 8.39 4.49
C ASN A 63 15.32 7.89 4.30
N GLU A 64 16.11 7.82 5.37
CA GLU A 64 17.44 7.20 5.34
C GLU A 64 17.37 5.71 4.93
N LYS A 65 16.27 5.03 5.27
CA LYS A 65 15.98 3.64 4.93
C LYS A 65 14.76 3.57 4.01
N ASN A 66 14.84 2.81 2.92
CA ASN A 66 13.77 2.75 1.92
C ASN A 66 13.52 1.32 1.45
N ILE A 67 12.26 0.91 1.50
CA ILE A 67 11.73 -0.30 0.89
C ILE A 67 11.09 0.11 -0.44
N LEU A 68 11.62 -0.38 -1.55
CA LEU A 68 11.07 -0.14 -2.88
C LEU A 68 10.25 -1.34 -3.32
N VAL A 69 9.03 -1.11 -3.77
CA VAL A 69 8.10 -2.11 -4.29
C VAL A 69 7.60 -1.72 -5.68
N GLU A 70 7.05 -2.68 -6.42
CA GLU A 70 6.61 -2.44 -7.79
C GLU A 70 5.31 -1.64 -7.82
N GLY A 71 4.27 -2.14 -7.13
CA GLY A 71 2.91 -1.63 -7.20
C GLY A 71 2.50 -0.71 -6.06
N VAL A 72 1.43 0.04 -6.30
CA VAL A 72 0.73 0.81 -5.24
C VAL A 72 0.06 -0.15 -4.26
N PHE A 73 -0.53 -1.23 -4.77
CA PHE A 73 -1.15 -2.27 -3.96
C PHE A 73 -0.14 -2.90 -2.99
N ASP A 74 1.07 -3.23 -3.45
CA ASP A 74 2.13 -3.82 -2.63
C ASP A 74 2.45 -2.93 -1.43
N ARG A 75 2.66 -1.64 -1.70
CA ARG A 75 2.97 -0.62 -0.70
C ARG A 75 1.85 -0.55 0.34
N ASP A 76 0.60 -0.52 -0.12
CA ASP A 76 -0.56 -0.35 0.76
C ASP A 76 -0.81 -1.59 1.63
N ILE A 77 -0.61 -2.79 1.09
CA ILE A 77 -0.62 -4.04 1.88
C ILE A 77 0.46 -4.02 2.95
N LEU A 78 1.70 -3.68 2.59
CA LEU A 78 2.79 -3.61 3.56
C LEU A 78 2.52 -2.56 4.65
N HIS A 79 1.90 -1.42 4.30
CA HIS A 79 1.46 -0.44 5.31
C HIS A 79 0.37 -0.97 6.23
N LEU A 80 -0.64 -1.69 5.70
CA LEU A 80 -1.69 -2.28 6.52
C LEU A 80 -1.10 -3.31 7.51
N VAL A 81 -0.22 -4.18 7.02
CA VAL A 81 0.46 -5.19 7.83
C VAL A 81 1.35 -4.53 8.88
N ASN A 82 2.12 -3.50 8.50
CA ASN A 82 2.94 -2.76 9.46
C ASN A 82 2.10 -2.03 10.51
N GLY A 83 0.90 -1.55 10.16
CA GLY A 83 -0.03 -0.94 11.11
C GLY A 83 -0.47 -1.91 12.21
N LYS A 84 -0.56 -3.20 11.90
CA LYS A 84 -0.86 -4.26 12.88
C LYS A 84 0.36 -4.67 13.69
N TYR A 85 1.45 -5.03 13.03
CA TYR A 85 2.59 -5.69 13.68
C TYR A 85 3.71 -4.73 14.11
N GLN A 86 3.69 -3.47 13.66
CA GLN A 86 4.68 -2.42 13.99
C GLN A 86 6.13 -2.87 13.81
N ILE A 87 6.40 -3.55 12.69
CA ILE A 87 7.69 -4.19 12.40
C ILE A 87 8.71 -3.12 12.04
N VAL A 88 8.35 -2.23 11.12
CA VAL A 88 9.18 -1.16 10.58
C VAL A 88 8.79 0.17 11.21
N ASP A 89 9.78 0.97 11.64
CA ASP A 89 9.53 2.35 12.06
C ASP A 89 9.40 3.25 10.84
N LEU A 90 8.18 3.72 10.56
CA LEU A 90 7.86 4.57 9.42
C LEU A 90 8.40 5.99 9.56
N ASN A 91 8.91 6.39 10.74
CA ASN A 91 9.62 7.65 10.90
C ASN A 91 11.04 7.57 10.33
N GLU A 92 11.67 6.39 10.35
CA GLU A 92 13.02 6.17 9.83
C GLU A 92 13.04 5.45 8.47
N THR A 93 11.96 4.77 8.12
CA THR A 93 11.89 3.92 6.93
C THR A 93 10.68 4.28 6.08
N SER A 94 10.89 4.39 4.78
CA SER A 94 9.80 4.60 3.83
C SER A 94 9.50 3.34 3.04
N ILE A 95 8.23 3.13 2.67
CA ILE A 95 7.80 2.09 1.73
C ILE A 95 7.27 2.80 0.49
N ILE A 96 7.87 2.53 -0.68
CA ILE A 96 7.70 3.36 -1.88
C ILE A 96 7.33 2.47 -3.07
N SER A 97 6.16 2.72 -3.62
CA SER A 97 5.70 2.15 -4.90
C SER A 97 6.38 2.86 -6.07
N CYS A 98 7.10 2.11 -6.91
CA CYS A 98 7.81 2.66 -8.08
C CYS A 98 6.98 2.59 -9.37
N GLY A 99 5.80 1.97 -9.33
CA GLY A 99 4.87 1.80 -10.45
C GLY A 99 5.14 0.56 -11.30
N ARG A 100 6.42 0.23 -11.55
CA ARG A 100 6.84 -0.92 -12.38
C ARG A 100 8.18 -1.51 -11.91
N ALA A 101 8.40 -2.80 -12.17
CA ALA A 101 9.67 -3.50 -11.94
C ALA A 101 10.91 -2.73 -12.45
N SER A 102 10.84 -2.16 -13.65
CA SER A 102 11.95 -1.42 -14.26
C SER A 102 12.29 -0.13 -13.51
N ASP A 103 11.28 0.49 -12.91
CA ASP A 103 11.44 1.77 -12.22
C ASP A 103 11.98 1.55 -10.80
N VAL A 104 11.71 0.41 -10.16
CA VAL A 104 12.36 0.01 -8.91
C VAL A 104 13.88 0.09 -9.05
N SER A 105 14.43 -0.40 -10.17
CA SER A 105 15.87 -0.37 -10.42
C SER A 105 16.42 1.05 -10.58
N LYS A 106 15.67 1.93 -11.24
CA LYS A 106 16.05 3.35 -11.41
C LYS A 106 16.04 4.09 -10.07
N HIS A 107 15.00 3.89 -9.27
CA HIS A 107 14.90 4.47 -7.93
C HIS A 107 16.01 3.96 -7.01
N ALA A 108 16.30 2.66 -7.04
CA ALA A 108 17.37 2.07 -6.26
C ALA A 108 18.73 2.71 -6.58
N ALA A 109 19.04 2.89 -7.88
CA ALA A 109 20.25 3.54 -8.34
C ALA A 109 20.36 4.98 -7.83
N LEU A 110 19.27 5.75 -7.98
CA LEU A 110 19.21 7.14 -7.52
C LEU A 110 19.44 7.23 -6.01
N TYR A 111 18.83 6.35 -5.22
CA TYR A 111 18.86 6.44 -3.77
C TYR A 111 20.21 6.01 -3.21
N LYS A 112 20.80 4.93 -3.75
CA LYS A 112 22.16 4.51 -3.41
C LYS A 112 23.20 5.58 -3.79
N GLY A 113 23.00 6.27 -4.92
CA GLY A 113 23.85 7.39 -5.32
C GLY A 113 23.77 8.62 -4.40
N ASN A 114 22.78 8.67 -3.50
CA ASN A 114 22.62 9.69 -2.46
C ASN A 114 22.86 9.12 -1.06
N ASP A 115 23.61 8.01 -0.94
CA ASP A 115 23.96 7.35 0.32
C ASP A 115 22.77 6.86 1.17
N LEU A 116 21.62 6.63 0.54
CA LEU A 116 20.43 6.10 1.21
C LEU A 116 20.45 4.57 1.23
N LYS A 117 19.93 3.98 2.32
CA LYS A 117 19.76 2.53 2.42
C LYS A 117 18.51 2.10 1.67
N VAL A 118 18.64 1.04 0.87
CA VAL A 118 17.58 0.56 -0.01
C VAL A 118 17.48 -0.95 0.04
N VAL A 119 16.26 -1.45 0.14
CA VAL A 119 15.91 -2.85 -0.16
C VAL A 119 14.78 -2.86 -1.17
N CYS A 120 14.86 -3.74 -2.16
CA CYS A 120 13.88 -3.85 -3.24
C CYS A 120 13.12 -5.18 -3.11
N LEU A 121 11.80 -5.11 -3.22
CA LEU A 121 10.92 -6.27 -3.35
C LEU A 121 10.33 -6.28 -4.76
N TYR A 122 10.53 -7.38 -5.47
CA TYR A 122 10.01 -7.61 -6.81
C TYR A 122 8.96 -8.71 -6.82
N ASP A 123 8.01 -8.61 -7.73
CA ASP A 123 7.15 -9.72 -8.09
C ASP A 123 7.98 -10.86 -8.71
N SER A 124 7.44 -12.06 -8.66
CA SER A 124 8.09 -13.24 -9.24
C SER A 124 7.65 -13.54 -10.67
N ASP A 125 6.93 -12.62 -11.30
CA ASP A 125 6.55 -12.67 -12.70
C ASP A 125 7.76 -12.44 -13.62
N THR A 126 7.55 -12.49 -14.93
CA THR A 126 8.63 -12.36 -15.91
C THR A 126 9.32 -10.99 -15.83
N ALA A 127 8.55 -9.92 -15.59
CA ALA A 127 9.05 -8.55 -15.54
C ALA A 127 9.85 -8.27 -14.26
N GLY A 128 9.33 -8.70 -13.11
CA GLY A 128 9.96 -8.62 -11.80
C GLY A 128 11.24 -9.44 -11.73
N LYS A 129 11.23 -10.70 -12.23
CA LYS A 129 12.43 -11.54 -12.34
C LYS A 129 13.52 -10.88 -13.20
N SER A 130 13.15 -10.41 -14.38
CA SER A 130 14.11 -9.76 -15.29
C SER A 130 14.73 -8.53 -14.63
N SER A 131 13.90 -7.66 -14.05
CA SER A 131 14.36 -6.42 -13.41
C SER A 131 15.23 -6.70 -12.17
N CYS A 132 14.83 -7.66 -11.33
CA CYS A 132 15.60 -8.10 -10.17
C CYS A 132 16.99 -8.64 -10.56
N ASN A 133 17.06 -9.43 -11.64
CA ASN A 133 18.33 -9.98 -12.12
C ASN A 133 19.21 -8.90 -12.76
N SER A 134 18.62 -7.97 -13.53
CA SER A 134 19.36 -6.89 -14.20
C SER A 134 19.77 -5.76 -13.28
N ASN A 135 19.21 -5.65 -12.07
CA ASN A 135 19.57 -4.61 -11.12
C ASN A 135 20.93 -4.92 -10.48
N ASP A 136 21.96 -4.33 -11.06
CA ASP A 136 23.36 -4.37 -10.63
C ASP A 136 23.71 -3.28 -9.61
N LYS A 137 22.80 -2.33 -9.36
CA LYS A 137 23.01 -1.18 -8.46
C LYS A 137 22.77 -1.50 -7.00
N VAL A 138 22.14 -2.64 -6.72
CA VAL A 138 21.94 -3.18 -5.38
C VAL A 138 22.51 -4.59 -5.30
N THR A 139 22.99 -4.95 -4.12
CA THR A 139 23.52 -6.28 -3.86
C THR A 139 22.41 -7.34 -3.86
N ASN A 140 22.77 -8.62 -4.03
CA ASN A 140 21.82 -9.74 -3.89
C ASN A 140 21.13 -9.77 -2.50
N ASN A 141 21.78 -9.21 -1.48
CA ASN A 141 21.23 -9.11 -0.15
C ASN A 141 20.15 -8.02 -0.03
N GLU A 142 20.18 -6.99 -0.90
CA GLU A 142 19.28 -5.85 -0.95
C GLU A 142 18.11 -6.05 -1.95
N LYS A 143 18.03 -7.20 -2.62
CA LYS A 143 16.90 -7.54 -3.51
C LYS A 143 16.22 -8.84 -3.10
N ARG A 144 14.89 -8.82 -3.06
CA ARG A 144 14.00 -9.94 -2.76
C ARG A 144 12.99 -10.14 -3.87
N GLN A 145 12.58 -11.38 -4.07
CA GLN A 145 11.41 -11.70 -4.89
C GLN A 145 10.32 -12.29 -3.99
N ILE A 146 9.05 -12.08 -4.35
CA ILE A 146 7.91 -12.65 -3.62
C ILE A 146 8.04 -14.18 -3.39
N ARG A 147 8.58 -14.92 -4.37
CA ARG A 147 8.85 -16.36 -4.28
C ARG A 147 9.78 -16.76 -3.14
N ASP A 148 10.59 -15.84 -2.61
CA ASP A 148 11.49 -16.11 -1.49
C ASP A 148 10.70 -16.36 -0.19
N PHE A 149 9.42 -15.95 -0.15
CA PHE A 149 8.53 -16.06 1.00
C PHE A 149 7.35 -17.01 0.75
N ALA A 150 7.07 -17.30 -0.51
CA ALA A 150 5.94 -18.11 -0.91
C ALA A 150 6.29 -19.60 -1.00
N ARG A 151 5.39 -20.45 -0.54
CA ARG A 151 5.59 -21.91 -0.49
C ARG A 151 5.26 -22.57 -1.84
N GLN A 152 6.06 -22.31 -2.88
CA GLN A 152 6.24 -23.20 -4.07
C GLN A 152 5.47 -22.88 -5.39
N LYS A 153 5.22 -21.62 -5.79
CA LYS A 153 4.73 -21.38 -7.18
C LYS A 153 5.58 -20.39 -7.98
N GLU A 154 5.76 -20.71 -9.25
CA GLU A 154 6.35 -19.79 -10.21
C GLU A 154 5.36 -18.69 -10.61
N ASN A 155 5.85 -17.45 -10.70
CA ASN A 155 5.11 -16.26 -11.12
C ASN A 155 4.04 -15.80 -10.13
N GLU A 156 4.38 -15.75 -8.84
CA GLU A 156 3.54 -15.14 -7.80
C GLU A 156 3.78 -13.63 -7.70
N THR A 157 2.69 -12.87 -7.59
CA THR A 157 2.67 -11.45 -7.23
C THR A 157 2.20 -11.28 -5.77
N ILE A 158 2.29 -10.06 -5.24
CA ILE A 158 1.93 -9.83 -3.83
C ILE A 158 0.43 -10.09 -3.53
N GLU A 159 -0.47 -9.89 -4.49
CA GLU A 159 -1.91 -10.18 -4.38
C GLU A 159 -2.16 -11.68 -4.17
N ASP A 160 -1.34 -12.54 -4.79
CA ASP A 160 -1.49 -14.00 -4.74
C ASP A 160 -1.20 -14.58 -3.34
N LEU A 161 -0.53 -13.79 -2.49
CA LEU A 161 -0.24 -14.13 -1.09
C LEU A 161 -1.43 -13.91 -0.16
N LEU A 162 -2.50 -13.24 -0.63
CA LEU A 162 -3.69 -13.05 0.18
C LEU A 162 -4.42 -14.38 0.48
N PRO A 163 -5.13 -14.48 1.62
CA PRO A 163 -5.89 -15.68 1.96
C PRO A 163 -6.96 -16.00 0.90
N ASP A 164 -7.14 -17.28 0.59
CA ASP A 164 -8.09 -17.78 -0.42
C ASP A 164 -9.51 -17.27 -0.23
N LYS A 165 -9.95 -17.29 1.02
CA LYS A 165 -11.30 -16.88 1.40
C LYS A 165 -11.51 -15.40 1.10
N MET A 166 -10.59 -14.55 1.54
CA MET A 166 -10.61 -13.10 1.29
C MET A 166 -10.62 -12.80 -0.21
N PHE A 167 -9.74 -13.47 -0.95
CA PHE A 167 -9.67 -13.27 -2.39
C PHE A 167 -10.99 -13.64 -3.07
N SER A 168 -11.59 -14.78 -2.69
CA SER A 168 -12.85 -15.26 -3.26
C SER A 168 -14.03 -14.34 -2.94
N GLU A 169 -14.11 -13.82 -1.71
CA GLU A 169 -15.16 -12.89 -1.29
C GLU A 169 -15.03 -11.53 -1.99
N ALA A 170 -13.81 -10.97 -2.05
CA ALA A 170 -13.51 -9.74 -2.77
C ALA A 170 -13.81 -9.87 -4.28
N LEU A 171 -13.43 -10.99 -4.89
CA LEU A 171 -13.71 -11.27 -6.30
C LEU A 171 -15.23 -11.35 -6.55
N ALA A 172 -15.98 -12.03 -5.69
CA ALA A 172 -17.43 -12.15 -5.84
C ALA A 172 -18.14 -10.79 -5.74
N GLU A 173 -17.74 -9.94 -4.79
CA GLU A 173 -18.24 -8.56 -4.68
C GLU A 173 -17.92 -7.76 -5.95
N TRP A 174 -16.67 -7.82 -6.39
CA TRP A 174 -16.21 -7.10 -7.56
C TRP A 174 -16.95 -7.55 -8.83
N MET A 175 -17.12 -8.85 -9.03
CA MET A 175 -17.89 -9.40 -10.17
C MET A 175 -19.34 -8.94 -10.17
N LYS A 176 -19.98 -8.92 -8.99
CA LYS A 176 -21.34 -8.40 -8.84
C LYS A 176 -21.43 -6.92 -9.20
N LYS A 177 -20.47 -6.11 -8.75
CA LYS A 177 -20.41 -4.67 -9.05
C LYS A 177 -20.31 -4.39 -10.56
N TRP A 178 -19.54 -5.21 -11.27
CA TRP A 178 -19.31 -5.05 -12.71
C TRP A 178 -20.23 -5.91 -13.59
N ASN A 179 -21.20 -6.59 -13.00
CA ASN A 179 -22.13 -7.50 -13.69
C ASN A 179 -21.43 -8.57 -14.56
N ILE A 180 -20.29 -9.08 -14.06
CA ILE A 180 -19.50 -10.10 -14.76
C ILE A 180 -20.05 -11.47 -14.40
N THR A 181 -20.43 -12.25 -15.41
CA THR A 181 -20.89 -13.62 -15.22
C THR A 181 -19.77 -14.57 -15.67
N SER A 182 -19.10 -15.24 -14.72
CA SER A 182 -18.11 -16.26 -15.07
C SER A 182 -18.80 -17.57 -15.41
N THR A 183 -18.49 -18.14 -16.57
CA THR A 183 -18.96 -19.48 -16.97
C THR A 183 -18.11 -20.61 -16.38
N GLN A 184 -17.01 -20.30 -15.70
CA GLN A 184 -16.15 -21.27 -15.01
C GLN A 184 -15.90 -20.89 -13.54
N PRO A 185 -15.78 -21.90 -12.64
CA PRO A 185 -15.42 -21.65 -11.25
C PRO A 185 -13.98 -21.11 -11.19
N ILE A 186 -13.84 -19.89 -10.66
CA ILE A 186 -12.56 -19.21 -10.60
C ILE A 186 -11.83 -19.61 -9.31
N LYS A 187 -11.02 -20.67 -9.40
CA LYS A 187 -10.39 -21.32 -8.23
C LYS A 187 -9.06 -20.68 -7.78
N ARG A 188 -9.02 -19.34 -7.70
CA ARG A 188 -7.83 -18.44 -7.75
C ARG A 188 -7.41 -18.12 -9.19
N PRO A 189 -7.94 -17.06 -9.80
CA PRO A 189 -7.27 -16.52 -10.95
C PRO A 189 -6.01 -15.80 -10.45
N ARG A 190 -4.84 -16.15 -11.00
CA ARG A 190 -3.71 -15.20 -10.93
C ARG A 190 -4.21 -13.88 -11.50
N MET A 191 -3.75 -12.72 -11.02
CA MET A 191 -4.17 -11.42 -11.59
C MET A 191 -4.04 -11.39 -13.13
N GLU A 192 -3.05 -12.11 -13.65
CA GLU A 192 -2.84 -12.36 -15.08
C GLU A 192 -4.01 -13.09 -15.78
N GLN A 193 -4.64 -14.06 -15.12
CA GLN A 193 -5.79 -14.81 -15.64
C GLN A 193 -7.06 -13.98 -15.64
N ILE A 194 -7.23 -13.11 -14.64
CA ILE A 194 -8.34 -12.14 -14.58
C ILE A 194 -8.31 -11.22 -15.79
N GLY A 195 -7.12 -10.71 -16.13
CA GLY A 195 -6.92 -9.83 -17.29
C GLY A 195 -7.30 -10.47 -18.64
N LYS A 196 -7.32 -11.81 -18.75
CA LYS A 196 -7.74 -12.51 -19.99
C LYS A 196 -9.25 -12.43 -20.24
N HIS A 197 -10.03 -12.08 -19.22
CA HIS A 197 -11.49 -11.97 -19.33
C HIS A 197 -11.96 -10.56 -19.73
N PHE A 198 -11.04 -9.60 -19.96
CA PHE A 198 -11.38 -8.20 -20.24
C PHE A 198 -10.79 -7.67 -21.54
N GLU A 199 -11.52 -6.71 -22.13
CA GLU A 199 -11.06 -5.91 -23.26
C GLU A 199 -9.78 -5.14 -22.87
N GLU A 200 -8.84 -5.06 -23.81
CA GLU A 200 -7.48 -4.53 -23.60
C GLU A 200 -7.44 -3.13 -22.98
N ASP A 201 -8.38 -2.27 -23.37
CA ASP A 201 -8.58 -0.90 -22.91
C ASP A 201 -9.10 -0.80 -21.47
N LYS A 202 -9.84 -1.81 -21.00
CA LYS A 202 -10.41 -1.85 -19.63
C LYS A 202 -9.60 -2.67 -18.63
N LYS A 203 -8.65 -3.48 -19.09
CA LYS A 203 -7.82 -4.35 -18.22
C LYS A 203 -7.20 -3.62 -17.03
N VAL A 204 -6.63 -2.44 -17.26
CA VAL A 204 -5.94 -1.65 -16.21
C VAL A 204 -6.93 -1.10 -15.19
N GLU A 205 -8.03 -0.51 -15.64
CA GLU A 205 -9.07 0.03 -14.77
C GLU A 205 -9.70 -1.07 -13.91
N MET A 206 -10.00 -2.21 -14.54
CA MET A 206 -10.59 -3.36 -13.87
C MET A 206 -9.64 -3.98 -12.84
N LYS A 207 -8.34 -4.07 -13.17
CA LYS A 207 -7.29 -4.49 -12.24
C LYS A 207 -7.25 -3.59 -11.00
N HIS A 208 -7.12 -2.28 -11.17
CA HIS A 208 -7.10 -1.34 -10.04
C HIS A 208 -8.41 -1.38 -9.23
N SER A 209 -9.57 -1.52 -9.88
CA SER A 209 -10.83 -1.64 -9.17
C SER A 209 -10.92 -2.92 -8.33
N LEU A 210 -10.27 -4.02 -8.74
CA LEU A 210 -10.22 -5.25 -7.95
C LEU A 210 -9.25 -5.10 -6.77
N GLU A 211 -8.08 -4.51 -7.01
CA GLU A 211 -7.10 -4.16 -5.97
C GLU A 211 -7.73 -3.29 -4.87
N ASP A 212 -8.55 -2.29 -5.23
CA ASP A 212 -9.28 -1.46 -4.27
C ASP A 212 -10.22 -2.27 -3.37
N VAL A 213 -10.93 -3.25 -3.94
CA VAL A 213 -11.82 -4.14 -3.18
C VAL A 213 -11.00 -5.06 -2.28
N LEU A 214 -9.91 -5.64 -2.78
CA LEU A 214 -8.98 -6.47 -2.00
C LEU A 214 -8.39 -5.70 -0.82
N LEU A 215 -7.96 -4.44 -1.01
CA LEU A 215 -7.45 -3.59 0.07
C LEU A 215 -8.52 -3.29 1.12
N SER A 216 -9.77 -3.05 0.69
CA SER A 216 -10.89 -2.80 1.59
C SER A 216 -11.15 -4.00 2.50
N HIS A 217 -11.24 -5.20 1.91
CA HIS A 217 -11.39 -6.46 2.66
C HIS A 217 -10.20 -6.72 3.58
N THR A 218 -8.98 -6.53 3.08
CA THR A 218 -7.75 -6.67 3.87
C THR A 218 -7.78 -5.78 5.10
N ARG A 219 -8.16 -4.50 4.96
CA ARG A 219 -8.23 -3.56 6.08
C ARG A 219 -9.22 -3.98 7.15
N GLN A 220 -10.30 -4.68 6.79
CA GLN A 220 -11.30 -5.17 7.73
C GLN A 220 -10.80 -6.41 8.49
N GLU A 221 -10.23 -7.37 7.77
CA GLU A 221 -9.86 -8.66 8.36
C GLU A 221 -8.50 -8.66 9.08
N ILE A 222 -7.56 -7.79 8.68
CA ILE A 222 -6.19 -7.84 9.20
C ILE A 222 -6.14 -7.70 10.72
N LYS A 223 -7.06 -6.94 11.32
CA LYS A 223 -7.17 -6.77 12.77
C LYS A 223 -7.59 -8.05 13.51
N ALA A 224 -8.32 -8.94 12.85
CA ALA A 224 -8.94 -10.11 13.47
C ALA A 224 -8.21 -11.43 13.16
N SER A 225 -7.45 -11.51 12.06
CA SER A 225 -6.85 -12.77 11.57
C SER A 225 -5.33 -12.81 11.62
N ASN A 226 -4.74 -13.96 11.92
CA ASN A 226 -3.30 -14.24 11.79
C ASN A 226 -2.88 -14.70 10.38
N ASP A 227 -3.81 -14.72 9.41
CA ASP A 227 -3.54 -15.20 8.05
C ASP A 227 -2.53 -14.32 7.27
N PHE A 228 -2.05 -13.21 7.88
CA PHE A 228 -1.09 -12.26 7.31
C PHE A 228 0.37 -12.52 7.71
N ASP A 229 0.68 -13.66 8.32
CA ASP A 229 2.03 -13.97 8.82
C ASP A 229 3.08 -14.01 7.70
N VAL A 230 2.71 -14.37 6.46
CA VAL A 230 3.63 -14.30 5.30
C VAL A 230 4.10 -12.85 5.08
N PHE A 231 3.18 -11.89 5.11
CA PHE A 231 3.53 -10.47 4.95
C PHE A 231 4.33 -9.93 6.13
N LYS A 232 4.08 -10.44 7.34
CA LYS A 232 4.92 -10.15 8.50
C LYS A 232 6.36 -10.63 8.25
N SER A 233 6.55 -11.87 7.77
CA SER A 233 7.88 -12.40 7.44
C SER A 233 8.58 -11.59 6.35
N ILE A 234 7.82 -11.12 5.33
CA ILE A 234 8.35 -10.20 4.32
C ILE A 234 8.90 -8.93 4.97
N LEU A 235 8.11 -8.24 5.79
CA LEU A 235 8.53 -7.00 6.45
C LEU A 235 9.72 -7.21 7.40
N GLU A 236 9.79 -8.34 8.11
CA GLU A 236 10.91 -8.66 8.99
C GLU A 236 12.22 -8.86 8.20
N ASP A 237 12.17 -9.59 7.08
CA ASP A 237 13.34 -9.79 6.22
C ASP A 237 13.80 -8.46 5.60
N LEU A 238 12.87 -7.67 5.06
CA LEU A 238 13.18 -6.36 4.47
C LEU A 238 13.79 -5.40 5.51
N LYS A 239 13.24 -5.36 6.73
CA LYS A 239 13.79 -4.56 7.83
C LYS A 239 15.22 -4.97 8.18
N ASN A 240 15.49 -6.28 8.27
CA ASN A 240 16.80 -6.78 8.65
C ASN A 240 17.88 -6.43 7.62
N ARG A 241 17.49 -6.23 6.35
CA ARG A 241 18.38 -5.86 5.26
C ARG A 241 18.68 -4.37 5.17
N LEU A 242 17.92 -3.55 5.88
CA LEU A 242 18.13 -2.11 6.00
C LEU A 242 19.04 -1.72 7.19
N LYS A 243 19.56 -2.70 7.94
CA LYS A 243 20.54 -2.49 9.01
C LYS A 243 21.92 -2.22 8.41
#